data_AF-A0A9N8KTC0-F1
#
_entry.id   AF-A0A9N8KTC0-F1
#
_cell.length_a   1.000
_cell.length_b   1.000
_cell.length_c   1.000
_cell.angle_alpha   90.00
_cell.angle_beta   90.00
_cell.angle_gamma   90.00
#
_symmetry.space_group_name_H-M   'P 1'
#
loop_
_entity.id
_entity.type
_entity.pdbx_description
1 polymer ?
#
loop_
_entity_poly.entity_id
_entity_poly.type
_entity_poly.pdbx_seq_one_letter_code
_entity_poly.pdbx_strand_id
1 'polypeptide(L)'
;MHIMYPLLSIPDLVAYVNKLFTFMESAQRTGLMMRSAPGADSIDDEETNILKIVMATAMVVEGSGRSELGRAMYDYVQPSIDALLLGDTGLRRVQLLALTV
;
A
#
# COMPACT_ATOMS: atom_id res chain seq x y z
N MET A 1 21.75 -10.59 -6.69
CA MET A 1 20.72 -9.55 -6.44
C MET A 1 19.42 -10.29 -6.22
N HIS A 2 18.98 -10.45 -4.97
CA HIS A 2 17.70 -11.12 -4.71
C HIS A 2 16.57 -10.21 -5.22
N ILE A 3 15.68 -10.77 -6.03
CA ILE A 3 14.50 -10.05 -6.50
C ILE A 3 13.49 -10.06 -5.35
N MET A 4 13.47 -8.98 -4.56
CA MET A 4 12.60 -8.87 -3.38
C MET A 4 11.12 -8.78 -3.77
N TYR A 5 10.82 -8.24 -4.95
CA TYR A 5 9.46 -8.03 -5.46
C TYR A 5 9.32 -8.53 -6.91
N PRO A 6 9.28 -9.85 -7.15
CA PRO A 6 9.32 -10.42 -8.50
C PRO A 6 8.08 -10.15 -9.35
N LEU A 7 7.00 -9.68 -8.72
CA LEU A 7 5.74 -9.34 -9.37
C LEU A 7 5.55 -7.82 -9.53
N LEU A 8 6.49 -7.00 -9.04
CA LEU A 8 6.42 -5.55 -9.12
C LEU A 8 7.49 -5.00 -10.06
N SER A 9 7.09 -4.10 -10.94
CA SER A 9 8.00 -3.31 -11.75
C SER A 9 8.47 -2.10 -10.94
N ILE A 10 9.75 -2.11 -10.54
CA ILE A 10 10.36 -0.98 -9.81
C ILE A 10 10.27 0.33 -10.63
N PRO A 11 10.53 0.34 -11.95
CA PRO A 11 10.34 1.56 -12.74
C PRO A 11 8.92 2.13 -12.67
N ASP A 12 7.90 1.27 -12.74
CA ASP A 12 6.50 1.70 -12.67
C ASP A 12 6.14 2.21 -11.28
N LEU A 13 6.65 1.55 -10.23
CA LEU A 13 6.48 2.00 -8.85
C LEU A 13 7.11 3.38 -8.62
N VAL A 14 8.31 3.63 -9.17
CA VAL A 14 8.95 4.95 -9.10
C VAL A 14 8.15 6.00 -9.87
N ALA A 15 7.64 5.65 -11.05
CA ALA A 15 6.77 6.55 -11.81
C ALA A 15 5.49 6.90 -11.04
N TYR A 16 4.90 5.92 -10.35
CA TYR A 16 3.74 6.12 -9.49
C TYR A 16 4.05 7.05 -8.30
N VAL A 17 5.16 6.81 -7.60
CA VAL A 17 5.63 7.67 -6.49
C VAL A 17 5.75 9.12 -6.92
N ASN A 18 6.34 9.40 -8.09
CA ASN A 18 6.45 10.77 -8.61
C ASN A 18 5.09 11.42 -8.88
N LYS A 19 4.12 10.66 -9.41
CA LYS A 19 2.75 11.15 -9.60
C LYS A 19 2.09 11.47 -8.25
N LEU A 20 2.24 10.58 -7.28
CA LEU A 20 1.69 10.76 -5.94
C LEU A 20 2.25 12.02 -5.27
N PHE A 21 3.58 12.24 -5.32
CA PHE A 21 4.19 13.46 -4.81
C PHE A 21 3.69 14.72 -5.50
N THR A 22 3.59 14.70 -6.84
CA THR A 22 3.04 15.83 -7.61
C THR A 22 1.59 16.15 -7.23
N PHE A 23 0.79 15.11 -7.02
CA PHE A 23 -0.59 15.24 -6.54
C PHE A 23 -0.63 15.87 -5.15
N MET A 24 0.16 15.36 -4.20
CA MET A 24 0.22 15.89 -2.83
C MET A 24 0.68 17.35 -2.81
N GLU A 25 1.72 17.71 -3.58
CA GLU A 25 2.18 19.10 -3.70
C GLU A 25 1.06 20.02 -4.23
N SER A 26 0.35 19.56 -5.25
CA SER A 26 -0.78 20.29 -5.83
C SER A 26 -1.91 20.45 -4.82
N ALA A 27 -2.27 19.39 -4.10
CA ALA A 27 -3.32 19.38 -3.08
C ALA A 27 -2.97 20.29 -1.88
N GLN A 28 -1.69 20.37 -1.51
CA GLN A 28 -1.24 21.35 -0.52
C GLN A 28 -1.40 22.79 -1.01
N ARG A 29 -1.04 23.08 -2.27
CA ARG A 29 -1.14 24.43 -2.84
C ARG A 29 -2.58 24.91 -2.98
N THR A 30 -3.52 24.01 -3.22
CA THR A 30 -4.94 24.33 -3.37
C THR A 30 -5.70 24.36 -2.04
N GLY A 31 -5.04 24.04 -0.92
CA GLY A 31 -5.66 23.98 0.40
C GLY A 31 -6.56 22.76 0.63
N LEU A 32 -6.46 21.74 -0.23
CA LEU A 32 -7.19 20.49 -0.09
C LEU A 32 -6.56 19.54 0.94
N MET A 33 -5.28 19.71 1.26
CA MET A 33 -4.61 19.02 2.37
C MET A 33 -4.56 19.92 3.61
N MET A 34 -5.22 19.51 4.70
CA MET A 34 -5.16 20.21 5.98
C MET A 34 -3.93 19.76 6.77
N ARG A 35 -2.87 20.58 6.74
CA ARG A 35 -1.59 20.33 7.46
C ARG A 35 -1.74 20.06 8.97
N SER A 36 -2.86 20.46 9.56
CA SER A 36 -3.16 20.37 10.99
C SER A 36 -3.88 19.09 11.43
N ALA A 37 -4.28 18.22 10.51
CA ALA A 37 -4.88 16.92 10.84
C ALA A 37 -3.92 15.78 10.42
N PRO A 38 -3.24 15.11 11.37
CA PRO A 38 -2.51 13.90 11.03
C PRO A 38 -3.52 12.85 10.56
N GLY A 39 -3.47 12.49 9.27
CA GLY A 39 -4.27 11.40 8.72
C GLY A 39 -5.58 11.79 7.99
N ALA A 40 -5.79 13.04 7.58
CA ALA A 40 -6.94 13.38 6.72
C ALA A 40 -6.77 12.96 5.25
N ASP A 41 -5.53 12.68 4.81
CA ASP A 41 -5.26 12.13 3.48
C ASP A 41 -5.23 10.61 3.54
N SER A 42 -6.41 10.03 3.70
CA SER A 42 -6.71 8.60 3.54
C SER A 42 -6.62 8.20 2.06
N ILE A 43 -5.44 8.39 1.46
CA ILE A 43 -5.17 7.89 0.11
C ILE A 43 -5.02 6.37 0.23
N ASP A 44 -6.15 5.67 0.12
CA ASP A 44 -6.26 4.23 0.35
C ASP A 44 -6.57 3.44 -0.92
N ASP A 45 -6.23 4.01 -2.08
CA ASP A 45 -6.27 3.27 -3.34
C ASP A 45 -5.26 2.11 -3.34
N GLU A 46 -5.51 1.14 -4.22
CA GLU A 46 -4.73 -0.10 -4.32
C GLU A 46 -3.25 0.17 -4.60
N GLU A 47 -2.92 1.11 -5.50
CA GLU A 47 -1.55 1.43 -5.88
C GLU A 47 -0.79 2.08 -4.71
N THR A 48 -1.46 2.97 -3.95
CA THR A 48 -0.90 3.55 -2.72
C THR A 48 -0.68 2.48 -1.64
N ASN A 49 -1.62 1.56 -1.46
CA ASN A 49 -1.49 0.49 -0.47
C ASN A 49 -0.36 -0.49 -0.83
N ILE A 50 -0.17 -0.82 -2.11
CA ILE A 50 0.99 -1.59 -2.58
C ILE A 50 2.29 -0.86 -2.24
N LEU A 51 2.37 0.45 -2.52
CA LEU A 51 3.54 1.27 -2.18
C LEU A 51 3.81 1.28 -0.66
N LYS A 52 2.79 1.46 0.18
CA LYS A 52 2.91 1.43 1.65
C LYS A 52 3.47 0.08 2.14
N ILE A 53 3.05 -1.05 1.57
CA ILE A 53 3.57 -2.39 1.93
C ILE A 53 5.03 -2.56 1.51
N VAL A 54 5.40 -2.10 0.31
CA VAL A 54 6.80 -2.12 -0.15
C VAL A 54 7.70 -1.33 0.79
N MET A 55 7.25 -0.14 1.21
CA MET A 55 7.98 0.72 2.15
C MET A 55 8.04 0.11 3.56
N ALA A 56 6.93 -0.43 4.07
CA ALA A 56 6.89 -1.14 5.34
C ALA A 56 7.90 -2.29 5.38
N THR A 57 7.92 -3.10 4.32
CA THR A 57 8.84 -4.24 4.18
C THR A 57 10.30 -3.77 4.12
N ALA A 58 10.60 -2.77 3.29
CA ALA A 58 11.95 -2.21 3.19
C ALA A 58 12.45 -1.69 4.54
N MET A 59 11.64 -0.88 5.25
CA MET A 59 11.97 -0.35 6.56
C MET A 59 12.22 -1.44 7.61
N VAL A 60 11.43 -2.52 7.60
CA VAL A 60 11.62 -3.65 8.52
C VAL A 60 12.89 -4.42 8.18
N VAL A 61 13.18 -4.66 6.90
CA VAL A 61 14.40 -5.35 6.45
C VAL A 61 15.65 -4.55 6.81
N GLU A 62 15.67 -3.25 6.48
CA GLU A 62 16.78 -2.35 6.82
C GLU A 62 16.96 -2.22 8.34
N GLY A 63 15.86 -2.15 9.09
CA GLY A 63 15.85 -2.11 10.54
C GLY A 63 16.21 -3.43 11.23
N SER A 64 16.53 -4.50 10.49
CA SER A 64 16.75 -5.85 11.04
C SER A 64 15.57 -6.31 11.92
N GLY A 65 14.35 -6.03 11.48
CA GLY A 65 13.12 -6.34 12.20
C GLY A 65 12.66 -5.28 13.21
N ARG A 66 13.42 -4.20 13.43
CA ARG A 66 13.20 -3.22 14.53
C ARG A 66 12.64 -1.87 14.09
N SER A 67 12.02 -1.78 12.92
CA SER A 67 11.38 -0.54 12.49
C SER A 67 9.96 -0.42 13.04
N GLU A 68 9.76 0.42 14.06
CA GLU A 68 8.43 0.74 14.61
C GLU A 68 7.54 1.40 13.55
N LEU A 69 8.12 2.33 12.76
CA LEU A 69 7.41 2.98 11.66
C LEU A 69 6.99 1.97 10.57
N GLY A 70 7.88 1.02 10.24
CA GLY A 70 7.56 -0.04 9.28
C GLY A 70 6.43 -0.94 9.77
N ARG A 71 6.41 -1.27 11.07
CA ARG A 71 5.30 -2.03 11.68
C ARG A 71 4.00 -1.23 11.68
N ALA A 72 4.02 0.02 12.13
CA ALA A 72 2.83 0.86 12.15
C ALA A 72 2.24 1.07 10.74
N MET A 73 3.11 1.22 9.72
CA MET A 73 2.68 1.32 8.33
C MET A 73 2.08 0.02 7.80
N TYR A 74 2.64 -1.13 8.18
CA TYR A 74 2.07 -2.43 7.85
C TYR A 74 0.68 -2.61 8.49
N ASP A 75 0.58 -2.35 9.79
CA ASP A 75 -0.67 -2.45 10.55
C ASP A 75 -1.76 -1.54 9.99
N TYR A 76 -1.39 -0.37 9.47
CA TYR A 76 -2.32 0.53 8.80
C TYR A 76 -2.92 -0.05 7.51
N VAL A 77 -2.11 -0.74 6.70
CA VAL A 77 -2.57 -1.30 5.41
C VAL A 77 -3.26 -2.66 5.58
N GLN A 78 -3.02 -3.34 6.71
CA GLN A 78 -3.55 -4.66 7.01
C GLN A 78 -5.07 -4.78 6.77
N PRO A 79 -5.94 -3.85 7.22
CA PRO A 79 -7.38 -3.92 6.95
C PRO A 79 -7.73 -3.82 5.47
N SER A 80 -6.96 -3.06 4.67
CA SER A 80 -7.17 -2.92 3.23
C SER A 80 -6.75 -4.19 2.49
N ILE A 81 -5.67 -4.85 2.93
CA ILE A 81 -5.28 -6.17 2.43
C ILE A 81 -6.33 -7.20 2.79
N ASP A 82 -6.76 -7.23 4.05
CA ASP A 82 -7.79 -8.13 4.52
C ASP A 82 -9.08 -7.90 3.74
N ALA A 83 -9.48 -6.66 3.49
CA ALA A 83 -10.63 -6.33 2.65
C ALA A 83 -10.43 -6.66 1.16
N LEU A 84 -9.22 -6.66 0.63
CA LEU A 84 -8.95 -7.14 -0.74
C LEU A 84 -9.03 -8.67 -0.82
N LEU A 85 -8.53 -9.36 0.20
CA LEU A 85 -8.54 -10.81 0.32
C LEU A 85 -9.92 -11.37 0.68
N LEU A 86 -10.70 -10.63 1.49
CA LEU A 86 -12.02 -11.00 2.01
C LEU A 86 -13.17 -10.31 1.27
N GLY A 87 -12.92 -9.19 0.60
CA GLY A 87 -13.86 -8.45 -0.23
C GLY A 87 -13.97 -9.01 -1.65
N ASP A 88 -14.88 -8.43 -2.43
CA ASP A 88 -15.38 -9.03 -3.68
C ASP A 88 -14.34 -8.97 -4.81
N THR A 89 -13.42 -9.94 -4.84
CA THR A 89 -12.70 -10.30 -6.06
C THR A 89 -12.84 -11.80 -6.33
N GLY A 90 -13.69 -12.11 -7.30
CA GLY A 90 -13.98 -13.47 -7.74
C GLY A 90 -12.79 -14.16 -8.42
N LEU A 91 -12.16 -15.09 -7.71
CA LEU A 91 -11.88 -16.47 -8.17
C LEU A 91 -11.88 -17.46 -6.98
N ARG A 92 -12.25 -16.99 -5.78
CA ARG A 92 -12.31 -17.82 -4.56
C ARG A 92 -13.71 -18.07 -4.03
N ARG A 93 -14.70 -17.31 -4.52
CA ARG A 93 -16.02 -17.87 -4.85
C ARG A 93 -15.94 -18.95 -5.92
N VAL A 94 -15.00 -18.87 -6.87
CA VAL A 94 -14.74 -19.96 -7.84
C VAL A 94 -14.07 -21.18 -7.18
N GLN A 95 -13.30 -21.01 -6.10
CA GLN A 95 -12.81 -22.14 -5.28
C GLN A 95 -13.84 -22.67 -4.28
N LEU A 96 -14.73 -21.83 -3.74
CA LEU A 96 -15.95 -22.29 -3.07
C LEU A 96 -16.85 -23.11 -4.04
N LEU A 97 -16.94 -22.71 -5.32
CA LEU A 97 -17.58 -23.45 -6.44
C LEU A 97 -16.95 -24.82 -6.76
N ALA A 98 -15.70 -25.05 -6.34
CA ALA A 98 -14.95 -26.26 -6.65
C ALA A 98 -14.87 -27.26 -5.47
N LEU A 99 -15.13 -26.83 -4.24
CA LEU A 99 -14.99 -27.65 -3.03
C LEU A 99 -16.33 -27.97 -2.33
N THR A 100 -17.47 -27.58 -2.91
CA THR A 100 -18.82 -27.94 -2.41
C THR A 100 -19.60 -28.86 -3.38
N VAL A 101 -18.94 -29.54 -4.32
CA VAL A 101 -19.40 -30.76 -5.03
C VAL A 101 -18.67 -31.96 -4.43
#